data_AF-A0A3G8LTL5-F1
#
_entry.id   AF-A0A3G8LTL5-F1
#
_cell.length_a   1.000
_cell.length_b   1.000
_cell.length_c   1.000
_cell.angle_alpha   90.00
_cell.angle_beta   90.00
_cell.angle_gamma   90.00
#
_symmetry.space_group_name_H-M   'P 1'
#
loop_
_entity.id
_entity.type
_entity.pdbx_description
1 polymer ?
#
loop_
_entity_poly.entity_id
_entity_poly.type
_entity_poly.pdbx_seq_one_letter_code
_entity_poly.pdbx_strand_id
1 'polypeptide(L)'
;MSFQTTEYYLFVMNAYVLCYVIYHVDIALTAGDNEFKIATADWSTIDFGAIVGDDAVTEGLLKTLVKKAPTCILMSQSPVPIALR
;
A
#
# COMPACT_ATOMS: atom_id res chain seq x y z
N MET A 1 34.95 1.74 -27.57
CA MET A 1 33.58 2.25 -27.32
C MET A 1 33.41 2.33 -25.81
N SER A 2 33.83 3.45 -25.20
CA SER A 2 33.80 3.64 -23.74
C SER A 2 32.47 4.26 -23.34
N PHE A 3 31.53 3.44 -22.88
CA PHE A 3 30.38 3.97 -22.18
C PHE A 3 30.83 4.40 -20.78
N GLN A 4 30.65 5.67 -20.46
CA GLN A 4 31.10 6.26 -19.21
C GLN A 4 30.30 5.65 -18.06
N THR A 5 31.00 5.34 -16.96
CA THR A 5 30.44 4.72 -15.75
C THR A 5 29.25 5.50 -15.17
N THR A 6 29.17 6.82 -15.40
CA THR A 6 28.05 7.66 -14.98
C THR A 6 26.74 7.33 -15.69
N GLU A 7 26.75 7.07 -17.01
CA GLU A 7 25.53 6.70 -17.75
C GLU A 7 25.08 5.28 -17.37
N TYR A 8 26.03 4.37 -17.13
CA TYR A 8 25.73 3.03 -16.64
C TYR A 8 25.16 3.06 -15.22
N TYR A 9 25.74 3.87 -14.31
CA TYR A 9 25.17 4.06 -12.97
C TYR A 9 23.79 4.73 -13.01
N LEU A 10 23.57 5.72 -13.87
CA LEU A 10 22.26 6.37 -14.00
C LEU A 10 21.21 5.42 -14.59
N PHE A 11 21.56 4.62 -15.61
CA PHE A 11 20.68 3.59 -16.17
C PHE A 11 20.35 2.51 -15.14
N VAL A 12 21.36 2.06 -14.38
CA VAL A 12 21.21 1.06 -13.33
C VAL A 12 20.38 1.61 -12.15
N MET A 13 20.57 2.86 -11.73
CA MET A 13 19.73 3.50 -10.70
C MET A 13 18.27 3.71 -11.15
N ASN A 14 18.03 4.09 -12.41
CA ASN A 14 16.66 4.19 -12.97
C ASN A 14 16.01 2.81 -13.16
N ALA A 15 16.77 1.76 -13.48
CA ALA A 15 16.26 0.40 -13.59
C ALA A 15 15.99 -0.25 -12.21
N TYR A 16 16.80 0.03 -11.19
CA TYR A 16 16.52 -0.36 -9.80
C TYR A 16 15.29 0.37 -9.24
N VAL A 17 14.97 1.56 -9.74
CA VAL A 17 13.74 2.29 -9.40
C VAL A 17 12.48 1.68 -10.04
N LEU A 18 12.60 0.76 -11.01
CA LEU A 18 11.45 0.19 -11.73
C LEU A 18 11.12 -1.28 -11.40
N CYS A 19 11.83 -1.93 -10.49
CA CYS A 19 11.54 -3.31 -10.09
C CYS A 19 11.15 -3.42 -8.61
N TYR A 20 10.05 -2.76 -8.25
CA TYR A 20 9.24 -3.18 -7.10
C TYR A 20 7.95 -3.78 -7.67
N VAL A 21 7.64 -5.02 -7.28
CA VAL A 21 6.37 -5.64 -7.69
C VAL A 21 5.25 -4.89 -6.98
N ILE A 22 4.46 -4.15 -7.74
CA ILE A 22 3.27 -3.45 -7.25
C ILE A 22 2.10 -4.42 -7.31
N TYR A 23 1.44 -4.63 -6.18
CA TYR A 23 0.15 -5.30 -6.14
C TYR A 23 -0.96 -4.25 -6.11
N HIS A 24 -1.95 -4.40 -6.99
CA HIS A 24 -3.12 -3.53 -7.05
C HIS A 24 -4.38 -4.38 -7.08
N VAL A 25 -5.40 -3.98 -6.34
CA VAL A 25 -6.71 -4.61 -6.31
C VAL A 25 -7.77 -3.53 -6.09
N ASP A 26 -8.82 -3.57 -6.90
CA ASP A 26 -9.99 -2.71 -6.74
C ASP A 26 -11.05 -3.46 -5.92
N ILE A 27 -11.45 -2.89 -4.79
CA ILE A 27 -12.48 -3.45 -3.90
C ILE A 27 -13.56 -2.40 -3.69
N ALA A 28 -14.80 -2.73 -4.03
CA ALA A 28 -15.94 -1.87 -3.74
C ALA A 28 -16.31 -1.99 -2.25
N LEU A 29 -16.27 -0.88 -1.53
CA LEU A 29 -16.65 -0.78 -0.12
C LEU A 29 -17.88 0.09 0.06
N THR A 30 -18.66 -0.19 1.09
CA THR A 30 -19.70 0.74 1.56
C THR A 30 -19.07 1.82 2.42
N ALA A 31 -19.63 3.04 2.37
CA ALA A 31 -19.21 4.13 3.24
C ALA A 31 -19.30 3.75 4.73
N GLY A 32 -18.42 4.31 5.54
CA GLY A 32 -18.22 3.97 6.94
C GLY A 32 -16.85 3.35 7.21
N ASP A 33 -16.74 2.73 8.38
CA ASP A 33 -15.51 2.15 8.89
C ASP A 33 -15.36 0.71 8.40
N ASN A 34 -14.27 0.44 7.68
CA ASN A 34 -13.92 -0.88 7.17
C ASN A 34 -12.52 -1.26 7.64
N GLU A 35 -12.37 -2.50 8.10
CA GLU A 35 -11.08 -3.04 8.52
C GLU A 35 -10.51 -4.00 7.47
N PHE A 36 -9.19 -3.97 7.27
CA PHE A 36 -8.52 -4.82 6.30
C PHE A 36 -7.16 -5.32 6.75
N LYS A 37 -6.76 -6.46 6.18
CA LYS A 37 -5.41 -7.04 6.25
C LYS A 37 -5.03 -7.58 4.88
N ILE A 38 -3.73 -7.61 4.59
CA ILE A 38 -3.20 -8.26 3.39
C ILE A 38 -2.54 -9.56 3.84
N ALA A 39 -3.11 -10.69 3.47
CA ALA A 39 -2.61 -12.00 3.87
C ALA A 39 -2.66 -13.00 2.73
N THR A 40 -1.83 -14.04 2.81
CA THR A 40 -2.06 -15.26 2.02
C THR A 40 -3.35 -15.93 2.51
N ALA A 41 -4.01 -16.72 1.65
CA ALA A 41 -5.27 -17.39 1.98
C ALA A 41 -5.18 -18.27 3.25
N ASP A 42 -3.98 -18.78 3.54
CA ASP A 42 -3.67 -19.62 4.69
C ASP A 42 -3.07 -18.84 5.89
N TRP A 43 -2.90 -17.51 5.79
CA TRP A 43 -2.35 -16.63 6.83
C TRP A 43 -0.93 -16.98 7.31
N SER A 44 -0.20 -17.82 6.56
CA SER A 44 1.06 -18.42 7.00
C SER A 44 2.29 -17.59 6.64
N THR A 45 2.31 -17.00 5.43
CA THR A 45 3.53 -16.41 4.86
C THR A 45 3.45 -14.89 4.76
N ILE A 46 2.33 -14.40 4.25
CA ILE A 46 1.97 -12.99 4.19
C ILE A 46 0.84 -12.80 5.19
N ASP A 47 1.03 -11.86 6.11
CA ASP A 47 0.05 -11.44 7.11
C ASP A 47 0.45 -10.02 7.52
N PHE A 48 -0.03 -9.03 6.80
CA PHE A 48 0.28 -7.62 7.02
C PHE A 48 -0.93 -6.90 7.62
N GLY A 49 -0.65 -6.09 8.63
CA GLY A 49 -1.63 -5.25 9.29
C GLY A 49 -1.02 -3.94 9.78
N ALA A 50 -1.74 -3.25 10.66
CA ALA A 50 -1.34 -1.96 11.20
C ALA A 50 -0.23 -2.06 12.25
N ILE A 51 0.44 -0.93 12.50
CA ILE A 51 1.22 -0.73 13.72
C ILE A 51 0.22 -0.54 14.88
N VAL A 52 0.50 -1.12 16.03
CA VAL A 52 -0.36 -0.97 17.22
C VAL A 52 -0.46 0.52 17.60
N GLY A 53 -1.68 1.05 17.63
CA GLY A 53 -1.94 2.47 17.90
C GLY A 53 -1.82 3.40 16.69
N ASP A 54 -1.55 2.86 15.51
CA ASP A 54 -1.53 3.59 14.23
C ASP A 54 -2.21 2.72 13.13
N ASP A 55 -3.52 2.56 13.25
CA ASP A 55 -4.37 1.73 12.39
C ASP A 55 -5.11 2.52 11.31
N ALA A 56 -5.40 3.80 11.53
CA ALA A 56 -6.10 4.63 10.57
C ALA A 56 -5.33 4.83 9.26
N VAL A 57 -6.05 4.75 8.14
CA VAL A 57 -5.59 5.10 6.79
C VAL A 57 -6.31 6.33 6.27
N THR A 58 -5.54 7.17 5.58
CA THR A 58 -6.01 8.37 4.90
C THR A 58 -5.82 8.19 3.41
N GLU A 59 -6.87 8.46 2.62
CA GLU A 59 -6.81 8.38 1.16
C GLU A 59 -5.70 9.26 0.58
N GLY A 60 -4.97 8.72 -0.40
CA GLY A 60 -3.86 9.40 -1.06
C GLY A 60 -2.56 9.47 -0.24
N LEU A 61 -2.53 8.95 0.99
CA LEU A 61 -1.33 8.87 1.81
C LEU A 61 -0.82 7.43 1.90
N LEU A 62 0.52 7.29 1.91
CA LEU A 62 1.16 5.99 2.12
C LEU A 62 0.95 5.53 3.57
N LYS A 63 0.72 4.23 3.74
CA LYS A 63 0.64 3.57 5.05
C LYS A 63 1.73 2.51 5.18
N THR A 64 2.46 2.54 6.29
CA THR A 64 3.45 1.50 6.63
C THR A 64 2.75 0.32 7.29
N LEU A 65 3.08 -0.90 6.85
CA LEU A 65 2.49 -2.14 7.36
C LEU A 65 3.50 -2.99 8.12
N VAL A 66 3.01 -3.78 9.08
CA VAL A 66 3.83 -4.68 9.91
C VAL A 66 3.52 -6.13 9.57
N LYS A 67 4.56 -6.96 9.44
CA LYS A 67 4.41 -8.41 9.26
C LYS A 67 3.94 -9.06 10.56
N LYS A 68 3.01 -10.00 10.45
CA LYS A 68 2.32 -10.71 11.54
C LYS A 68 1.69 -9.74 12.56
N ALA A 69 1.11 -8.64 12.06
CA ALA A 69 0.47 -7.67 12.94
C ALA A 69 -0.83 -8.26 13.53
N PRO A 70 -1.07 -8.11 14.84
CA PRO A 70 -2.34 -8.50 15.46
C PRO A 70 -3.49 -7.56 15.06
N THR A 71 -3.18 -6.34 14.65
CA THR A 71 -4.13 -5.25 14.38
C THR A 71 -4.46 -5.12 12.90
N CYS A 72 -5.75 -4.99 12.59
CA CYS A 72 -6.24 -4.62 11.27
C CYS A 72 -5.92 -3.15 10.97
N ILE A 73 -5.98 -2.78 9.70
CA ILE A 73 -5.88 -1.41 9.24
C ILE A 73 -7.31 -0.87 9.11
N LEU A 74 -7.55 0.36 9.57
CA LEU A 74 -8.86 0.99 9.61
C LEU A 74 -8.99 2.03 8.49
N MET A 75 -9.99 1.85 7.62
CA MET A 75 -10.37 2.81 6.61
C MET A 75 -11.72 3.43 6.96
N SER A 76 -11.77 4.74 7.15
CA SER A 76 -13.04 5.47 7.34
C SER A 76 -13.39 6.25 6.08
N GLN A 77 -14.42 5.80 5.36
CA GLN A 77 -14.90 6.50 4.17
C GLN A 77 -16.13 7.34 4.52
N SER A 78 -16.01 8.66 4.36
CA SER A 78 -17.17 9.55 4.38
C SER A 78 -18.10 9.21 3.22
N PRO A 79 -19.43 9.26 3.40
CA PRO A 79 -20.34 9.29 2.27
C PRO A 79 -19.91 10.43 1.33
N VAL A 80 -19.75 10.14 0.03
CA VAL A 80 -19.54 11.19 -0.96
C VAL A 80 -20.77 12.11 -0.89
N PRO A 81 -20.63 13.39 -0.49
CA PRO A 81 -21.77 14.28 -0.49
C PRO A 81 -22.24 14.39 -1.94
N ILE A 82 -23.53 14.14 -2.20
CA ILE A 82 -24.08 14.49 -3.49
C ILE A 82 -23.96 16.01 -3.60
N ALA A 83 -23.03 16.48 -4.44
CA ALA A 83 -22.90 17.89 -4.73
C ALA A 83 -24.15 18.29 -5.53
N LEU A 84 -25.20 18.70 -4.82
CA LEU A 84 -26.33 19.38 -5.44
C LEU A 84 -25.77 20.70 -5.99
N ARG A 85 -25.68 20.76 -7.32
CA ARG A 85 -25.36 21.98 -8.06
C ARG A 85 -26.49 22.99 -7.96
#